data_AF-A0A0J7KBY0-F1
#
_entry.id   AF-A0A0J7KBY0-F1
#
_cell.length_a   1.000
_cell.length_b   1.000
_cell.length_c   1.000
_cell.angle_alpha   90.00
_cell.angle_beta   90.00
_cell.angle_gamma   90.00
#
_symmetry.space_group_name_H-M   'P 1'
#
loop_
_entity.id
_entity.type
_entity.pdbx_description
1 polymer ?
#
loop_
_entity_poly.entity_id
_entity_poly.type
_entity_poly.pdbx_seq_one_letter_code
_entity_poly.pdbx_strand_id
1 'polypeptide(L)'
;MHDILYHGFNLTEYDHHEFPGVVPRSFLGPIVVSGMASPLMAGINYLEFNKFCAQYAVRAALGLLVIATFKLYRHAVQNIFGLQFTKWFVAITVTQYHFMYYLSRPLPNIMAMPLVLLALFGWWRKNYVIFIWSSAAAIIIFRAELAILLGLFLLFDIASQKLSVQRLFKIAVPAGILFLALTVATDSIFWGRLVWPEGEVFYFNTILNKSSEWGVSFSDIISLSFKKERLFSILNGYFG
;
A
#
# COMPACT_ATOMS: atom_id res chain seq x y z
N MET A 1 3.54 -5.39 -9.98
CA MET A 1 2.25 -6.15 -10.09
C MET A 1 2.09 -6.73 -11.48
N HIS A 2 2.15 -5.90 -12.53
CA HIS A 2 2.29 -6.41 -13.90
C HIS A 2 3.46 -7.40 -13.99
N ASP A 3 4.62 -7.04 -13.47
CA ASP A 3 5.81 -7.89 -13.62
C ASP A 3 5.75 -9.18 -12.77
N ILE A 4 5.12 -9.08 -11.60
CA ILE A 4 4.84 -10.26 -10.75
C ILE A 4 3.87 -11.22 -11.44
N LEU A 5 2.88 -10.69 -12.16
CA LEU A 5 1.85 -11.49 -12.85
C LEU A 5 2.34 -12.09 -14.18
N TYR A 6 3.23 -11.39 -14.90
CA TYR A 6 3.69 -11.80 -16.23
C TYR A 6 5.09 -12.44 -16.23
N HIS A 7 6.02 -11.93 -15.43
CA HIS A 7 7.40 -12.44 -15.34
C HIS A 7 7.61 -13.38 -14.14
N GLY A 8 6.68 -13.42 -13.18
CA GLY A 8 6.70 -14.37 -12.07
C GLY A 8 7.98 -14.25 -11.23
N PHE A 9 8.82 -15.29 -11.26
CA PHE A 9 10.11 -15.33 -10.56
C PHE A 9 11.30 -14.85 -11.40
N ASN A 10 11.08 -14.41 -12.65
CA ASN A 10 12.15 -13.94 -13.52
C ASN A 10 12.54 -12.49 -13.18
N LEU A 11 13.32 -12.33 -12.10
CA LEU A 11 13.70 -11.05 -11.52
C LEU A 11 14.49 -10.13 -12.48
N THR A 12 15.10 -10.69 -13.53
CA THR A 12 15.91 -9.93 -14.49
C THR A 12 15.09 -9.08 -15.45
N GLU A 13 13.80 -9.38 -15.65
CA GLU A 13 12.90 -8.63 -16.55
C GLU A 13 12.01 -7.62 -15.82
N TYR A 14 12.27 -7.37 -14.54
CA TYR A 14 11.48 -6.40 -13.77
C TYR A 14 11.93 -4.96 -14.05
N ASP A 15 11.00 -4.14 -14.55
CA ASP A 15 11.19 -2.71 -14.85
C ASP A 15 11.76 -1.89 -13.68
N HIS A 16 11.66 -2.38 -12.44
CA HIS A 16 12.20 -1.73 -11.24
C HIS A 16 13.73 -1.56 -11.24
N HIS A 17 14.45 -2.32 -12.08
CA HIS A 17 15.90 -2.19 -12.23
C HIS A 17 16.28 -1.03 -13.16
N GLU A 18 15.45 -0.76 -14.17
CA GLU A 18 15.65 0.37 -15.10
C GLU A 18 15.11 1.69 -14.55
N PHE A 19 14.02 1.64 -13.77
CA PHE A 19 13.41 2.82 -13.14
C PHE A 19 13.31 2.67 -11.61
N PRO A 20 14.45 2.56 -10.89
CA PRO A 20 14.42 2.62 -9.45
C PRO A 20 13.94 4.03 -9.05
N GLY A 21 12.78 4.08 -8.41
CA GLY A 21 12.32 5.34 -7.80
C GLY A 21 13.37 5.85 -6.79
N VAL A 22 13.25 7.12 -6.41
CA VAL A 22 14.19 7.81 -5.51
C VAL A 22 14.37 7.11 -4.15
N VAL A 23 13.40 6.28 -3.76
CA VAL A 23 13.43 5.46 -2.54
C VAL A 23 12.76 4.11 -2.83
N PRO A 24 13.28 2.99 -2.29
CA PRO A 24 12.64 1.69 -2.45
C PRO A 24 11.24 1.66 -1.85
N ARG A 25 10.35 0.91 -2.50
CA ARG A 25 8.98 0.64 -2.01
C ARG A 25 8.84 -0.86 -1.76
N SER A 26 7.98 -1.23 -0.82
CA SER A 26 7.76 -2.65 -0.52
C SER A 26 6.98 -3.36 -1.64
N PHE A 27 7.45 -4.55 -2.00
CA PHE A 27 6.83 -5.47 -2.95
C PHE A 27 5.75 -6.36 -2.32
N LEU A 28 5.65 -6.41 -0.99
CA LEU A 28 4.65 -7.22 -0.28
C LEU A 28 3.21 -6.91 -0.68
N GLY A 29 2.83 -5.63 -0.75
CA GLY A 29 1.50 -5.21 -1.20
C GLY A 29 1.19 -5.68 -2.63
N PRO A 30 2.06 -5.35 -3.61
CA PRO A 30 1.97 -5.87 -4.96
C PRO A 30 1.85 -7.40 -5.05
N ILE A 31 2.60 -8.16 -4.25
CA ILE A 31 2.57 -9.63 -4.24
C ILE A 31 1.20 -10.13 -3.75
N VAL A 32 0.70 -9.60 -2.63
CA VAL A 32 -0.59 -10.03 -2.08
C VAL A 32 -1.73 -9.74 -3.06
N VAL A 33 -1.77 -8.53 -3.63
CA VAL A 33 -2.82 -8.15 -4.59
C VAL A 33 -2.73 -8.97 -5.87
N SER A 34 -1.50 -9.23 -6.36
CA SER A 34 -1.29 -10.08 -7.55
C SER A 34 -1.67 -11.53 -7.29
N GLY A 35 -1.37 -12.07 -6.11
CA GLY A 35 -1.80 -13.41 -5.69
C GLY A 35 -3.32 -13.54 -5.63
N MET A 36 -4.03 -12.54 -5.08
CA MET A 36 -5.50 -12.51 -5.08
C MET A 36 -6.10 -12.36 -6.48
N ALA A 37 -5.42 -11.66 -7.39
CA ALA A 37 -5.83 -11.52 -8.79
C ALA A 37 -5.45 -12.73 -9.66
N SER A 38 -4.55 -13.61 -9.21
CA SER A 38 -4.06 -14.75 -9.98
C SER A 38 -5.13 -15.73 -10.50
N PRO A 39 -6.18 -16.12 -9.75
CA PRO A 39 -7.23 -16.99 -10.31
C PRO A 39 -8.05 -16.29 -11.40
N LEU A 40 -8.25 -14.97 -11.29
CA LEU A 40 -8.92 -14.18 -12.32
C LEU A 40 -8.04 -14.05 -13.56
N MET A 41 -6.73 -13.89 -13.36
CA MET A 41 -5.74 -13.83 -14.44
C MET A 41 -5.59 -15.15 -15.19
N ALA A 42 -5.67 -16.29 -14.51
CA ALA A 42 -5.67 -17.60 -15.16
C ALA A 42 -6.86 -17.76 -16.13
N GLY A 43 -8.04 -17.27 -15.75
CA GLY A 43 -9.21 -17.22 -16.63
C GLY A 43 -9.05 -16.26 -17.82
N ILE A 44 -8.43 -15.09 -17.59
CA ILE A 44 -8.16 -14.08 -18.64
C ILE A 44 -7.12 -14.58 -19.64
N ASN A 45 -6.09 -15.28 -19.18
CA ASN A 45 -5.05 -15.87 -20.03
C ASN A 45 -5.58 -17.07 -20.84
N TYR A 46 -6.48 -17.88 -20.27
CA TYR A 46 -7.17 -18.93 -21.01
C TYR A 46 -8.04 -18.37 -22.15
N LEU A 47 -8.52 -17.13 -22.01
CA LEU A 47 -9.36 -16.43 -22.98
C LEU A 47 -8.56 -15.46 -23.88
N GLU A 48 -7.22 -15.46 -23.81
CA GLU A 48 -6.30 -14.62 -24.60
C GLU A 48 -6.62 -13.11 -24.60
N PHE A 49 -7.11 -12.57 -23.47
CA PHE A 49 -7.47 -11.15 -23.37
C PHE A 49 -6.25 -10.20 -23.26
N ASN A 50 -6.44 -8.96 -23.74
CA ASN A 50 -5.42 -7.91 -23.81
C ASN A 50 -4.88 -7.47 -22.42
N LYS A 51 -3.64 -6.98 -22.35
CA LYS A 51 -2.93 -6.52 -21.12
C LYS A 51 -3.72 -5.49 -20.29
N PHE A 52 -4.64 -4.76 -20.92
CA PHE A 52 -5.57 -3.86 -20.23
C PHE A 52 -6.53 -4.59 -19.28
N CYS A 53 -7.01 -5.78 -19.63
CA CYS A 53 -7.91 -6.59 -18.80
C CYS A 53 -7.23 -7.01 -17.49
N ALA A 54 -5.91 -7.29 -17.54
CA ALA A 54 -5.12 -7.60 -16.35
C ALA A 54 -5.08 -6.44 -15.35
N GLN A 55 -4.92 -5.21 -15.86
CA GLN A 55 -4.94 -4.01 -15.02
C GLN A 55 -6.30 -3.80 -14.36
N TYR A 56 -7.41 -4.00 -15.09
CA TYR A 56 -8.75 -3.92 -14.51
C TYR A 56 -9.00 -5.00 -13.46
N ALA A 57 -8.53 -6.23 -13.67
CA ALA A 57 -8.66 -7.33 -12.71
C ALA A 57 -7.93 -7.02 -11.39
N VAL A 58 -6.69 -6.53 -11.46
CA VAL A 58 -5.92 -6.11 -10.28
C VAL A 58 -6.61 -4.96 -9.53
N ARG A 59 -7.11 -3.96 -10.27
CA ARG A 59 -7.87 -2.84 -9.69
C ARG A 59 -9.16 -3.30 -9.01
N ALA A 60 -9.87 -4.24 -9.63
CA ALA A 60 -11.08 -4.82 -9.05
C ALA A 60 -10.77 -5.63 -7.78
N ALA A 61 -9.72 -6.45 -7.78
CA ALA A 61 -9.30 -7.21 -6.61
C ALA A 61 -8.95 -6.30 -5.42
N LEU A 62 -8.17 -5.24 -5.66
CA LEU A 62 -7.85 -4.25 -4.63
C LEU A 62 -9.10 -3.51 -4.13
N GLY A 63 -9.95 -3.05 -5.04
CA GLY A 63 -11.20 -2.37 -4.69
C GLY A 63 -12.14 -3.26 -3.85
N LEU A 64 -12.26 -4.55 -4.21
CA LEU A 64 -13.04 -5.52 -3.47
C LEU A 64 -12.48 -5.75 -2.06
N LEU A 65 -11.15 -5.82 -1.90
CA LEU A 65 -10.50 -5.97 -0.60
C LEU A 65 -10.79 -4.76 0.32
N VAL A 66 -10.72 -3.54 -0.23
CA VAL A 66 -11.09 -2.31 0.50
C VAL A 66 -12.56 -2.32 0.88
N ILE A 67 -13.46 -2.67 -0.05
CA ILE A 67 -14.91 -2.74 0.23
C ILE A 67 -15.23 -3.80 1.30
N ALA A 68 -14.57 -4.96 1.25
CA ALA A 68 -14.77 -6.04 2.23
C ALA A 68 -14.36 -5.61 3.64
N THR A 69 -13.17 -5.02 3.78
CA THR A 69 -12.70 -4.50 5.08
C THR A 69 -13.51 -3.30 5.55
N PHE A 70 -13.94 -2.42 4.64
CA PHE A 70 -14.86 -1.32 4.96
C PHE A 70 -16.21 -1.82 5.46
N LYS A 71 -16.74 -2.92 4.89
CA LYS A 71 -17.98 -3.55 5.35
C LYS A 71 -17.84 -4.08 6.78
N LEU A 72 -16.71 -4.69 7.13
CA LEU A 72 -16.42 -5.14 8.50
C LEU A 72 -16.36 -3.95 9.46
N TYR A 73 -15.60 -2.92 9.11
CA TYR A 73 -15.51 -1.69 9.90
C TYR A 73 -16.88 -1.03 10.12
N ARG A 74 -17.67 -0.87 9.04
CA ARG A 74 -19.04 -0.36 9.08
C ARG A 74 -19.92 -1.17 10.05
N HIS A 75 -19.79 -2.49 10.05
CA HIS A 75 -20.57 -3.33 10.94
C HIS A 75 -20.18 -3.13 12.42
N ALA A 76 -18.88 -2.96 12.72
CA ALA A 76 -18.45 -2.64 14.09
C ALA A 76 -18.98 -1.28 14.56
N VAL A 77 -18.91 -0.25 13.70
CA VAL A 77 -19.45 1.09 13.98
C VAL A 77 -20.97 1.04 14.19
N GLN A 78 -21.68 0.28 13.36
CA GLN A 78 -23.14 0.12 13.48
C GLN A 78 -23.56 -0.51 14.80
N ASN A 79 -22.79 -1.47 15.32
CA ASN A 79 -23.11 -2.12 16.58
C ASN A 79 -22.91 -1.19 17.79
N ILE A 80 -22.16 -0.10 17.64
CA ILE A 80 -21.84 0.84 18.72
C ILE A 80 -22.73 2.08 18.66
N PHE A 81 -22.87 2.69 17.48
CA PHE A 81 -23.58 3.96 17.28
C PHE A 81 -24.98 3.78 16.65
N GLY A 82 -25.34 2.56 16.28
CA GLY A 82 -26.63 2.23 15.67
C GLY A 82 -26.70 2.46 14.16
N LEU A 83 -27.86 2.13 13.60
CA LEU A 83 -28.09 2.13 12.15
C LEU A 83 -28.14 3.53 11.54
N GLN A 84 -28.74 4.50 12.23
CA GLN A 84 -28.93 5.85 11.69
C GLN A 84 -27.60 6.57 11.50
N PHE A 85 -26.71 6.51 12.50
CA PHE A 85 -25.36 7.05 12.39
C PHE A 85 -24.60 6.41 11.22
N THR A 86 -24.70 5.08 11.09
CA THR A 86 -24.02 4.33 10.03
C THR A 86 -24.47 4.73 8.64
N LYS A 87 -25.77 4.99 8.44
CA LYS A 87 -26.30 5.46 7.14
C LYS A 87 -25.68 6.81 6.74
N TRP A 88 -25.64 7.77 7.66
CA TRP A 88 -25.02 9.07 7.43
C TRP A 88 -23.51 8.96 7.21
N PHE A 89 -22.82 8.15 8.01
CA PHE A 89 -21.39 7.88 7.86
C PHE A 89 -21.05 7.33 6.46
N VAL A 90 -21.80 6.34 5.99
CA VAL A 90 -21.63 5.78 4.64
C VAL A 90 -21.96 6.81 3.57
N ALA A 91 -23.06 7.57 3.71
CA ALA A 91 -23.42 8.61 2.76
C ALA A 91 -22.30 9.65 2.59
N ILE A 92 -21.72 10.13 3.70
CA ILE A 92 -20.59 11.07 3.68
C ILE A 92 -19.35 10.43 3.05
N THR A 93 -19.05 9.17 3.38
CA THR A 93 -17.84 8.50 2.84
C THR A 93 -17.95 8.25 1.33
N VAL A 94 -19.14 7.92 0.84
CA VAL A 94 -19.39 7.69 -0.59
C VAL A 94 -19.37 8.99 -1.39
N THR A 95 -19.82 10.10 -0.81
CA THR A 95 -19.76 11.42 -1.47
C THR A 95 -18.36 12.05 -1.44
N GLN A 96 -17.46 11.59 -0.57
CA GLN A 96 -16.07 12.02 -0.58
C GLN A 96 -15.35 11.56 -1.86
N TYR A 97 -15.05 12.54 -2.71
CA TYR A 97 -14.29 12.33 -3.95
C TYR A 97 -12.99 11.54 -3.72
N HIS A 98 -12.24 11.87 -2.66
CA HIS A 98 -10.94 11.26 -2.40
C HIS A 98 -11.04 9.75 -2.15
N PHE A 99 -12.02 9.29 -1.38
CA PHE A 99 -12.16 7.86 -1.10
C PHE A 99 -12.54 7.10 -2.39
N MET A 100 -13.57 7.55 -3.10
CA MET A 100 -14.07 6.88 -4.29
C MET A 100 -13.06 6.88 -5.45
N TYR A 101 -12.33 7.99 -5.63
CA TYR A 101 -11.36 8.13 -6.71
C TYR A 101 -10.14 7.21 -6.56
N TYR A 102 -9.68 6.98 -5.32
CA TYR A 102 -8.48 6.19 -5.06
C TYR A 102 -8.75 4.71 -4.74
N LEU A 103 -9.98 4.33 -4.35
CA LEU A 103 -10.33 2.97 -3.87
C LEU A 103 -9.85 1.81 -4.75
N SER A 104 -9.85 1.99 -6.08
CA SER A 104 -9.42 0.95 -7.03
C SER A 104 -8.01 1.16 -7.58
N ARG A 105 -7.33 2.25 -7.22
CA ARG A 105 -6.01 2.60 -7.77
C ARG A 105 -4.90 1.95 -6.95
N PRO A 106 -3.91 1.32 -7.60
CA PRO A 106 -2.84 0.60 -6.92
C PRO A 106 -1.76 1.54 -6.40
N LEU A 107 -2.12 2.37 -5.44
CA LEU A 107 -1.18 3.20 -4.69
C LEU A 107 -0.82 2.50 -3.38
N PRO A 108 0.41 2.68 -2.86
CA PRO A 108 0.80 2.15 -1.56
C PRO A 108 -0.21 2.49 -0.44
N ASN A 109 -0.78 3.70 -0.47
CA ASN A 109 -1.76 4.16 0.51
C ASN A 109 -3.06 3.32 0.48
N ILE A 110 -3.48 2.90 -0.70
CA ILE A 110 -4.70 2.11 -0.89
C ILE A 110 -4.44 0.63 -0.61
N MET A 111 -3.22 0.15 -0.84
CA MET A 111 -2.80 -1.18 -0.38
C MET A 111 -2.75 -1.28 1.15
N ALA A 112 -2.41 -0.18 1.85
CA ALA A 112 -2.44 -0.11 3.31
C ALA A 112 -3.86 0.00 3.89
N MET A 113 -4.81 0.56 3.12
CA MET A 113 -6.16 0.89 3.59
C MET A 113 -6.93 -0.32 4.18
N PRO A 114 -6.93 -1.52 3.57
CA PRO A 114 -7.57 -2.70 4.16
C PRO A 114 -7.04 -3.04 5.56
N LEU A 115 -5.72 -2.93 5.77
CA LEU A 115 -5.09 -3.20 7.06
C LEU A 115 -5.48 -2.15 8.09
N VAL A 116 -5.52 -0.88 7.70
CA VAL A 116 -5.97 0.21 8.58
C VAL A 116 -7.44 0.03 8.99
N LEU A 117 -8.32 -0.29 8.03
CA LEU A 117 -9.74 -0.56 8.31
C LEU A 117 -9.91 -1.78 9.23
N LEU A 118 -9.10 -2.83 9.04
CA LEU A 118 -9.10 -4.01 9.90
C LEU A 118 -8.57 -3.71 11.30
N ALA A 119 -7.55 -2.86 11.42
CA ALA A 119 -7.05 -2.38 12.70
C ALA A 119 -8.16 -1.63 13.46
N LEU A 120 -8.80 -0.65 12.81
CA LEU A 120 -9.91 0.11 13.41
C LEU A 120 -11.10 -0.79 13.76
N PHE A 121 -11.40 -1.80 12.94
CA PHE A 121 -12.39 -2.82 13.27
C PHE A 121 -12.03 -3.59 14.54
N GLY A 122 -10.77 -4.03 14.67
CA GLY A 122 -10.25 -4.69 15.87
C GLY A 122 -10.34 -3.80 17.11
N TRP A 123 -10.02 -2.52 16.96
CA TRP A 123 -10.11 -1.51 18.01
C TRP A 123 -11.55 -1.36 18.54
N TRP A 124 -12.52 -1.14 17.65
CA TRP A 124 -13.93 -1.02 18.03
C TRP A 124 -14.48 -2.30 18.69
N ARG A 125 -14.03 -3.47 18.24
CA ARG A 125 -14.41 -4.78 18.81
C ARG A 125 -13.64 -5.15 20.08
N LYS A 126 -12.72 -4.30 20.55
CA LYS A 126 -11.77 -4.57 21.65
C LYS A 126 -10.93 -5.85 21.43
N ASN A 127 -10.75 -6.24 20.18
CA ASN A 127 -9.86 -7.33 19.81
C ASN A 127 -8.46 -6.78 19.51
N TYR A 128 -7.67 -6.67 20.58
CA TYR A 128 -6.31 -6.12 20.52
C TYR A 128 -5.35 -6.95 19.68
N VAL A 129 -5.61 -8.24 19.46
CA VAL A 129 -4.78 -9.07 18.58
C VAL A 129 -4.92 -8.58 17.14
N ILE A 130 -6.16 -8.48 16.64
CA ILE A 130 -6.42 -8.00 15.27
C ILE A 130 -5.93 -6.56 15.11
N PHE A 131 -6.16 -5.71 16.11
CA PHE A 131 -5.68 -4.32 16.09
C PHE A 131 -4.17 -4.24 15.94
N ILE A 132 -3.40 -4.83 16.87
CA ILE A 132 -1.94 -4.73 16.89
C ILE A 132 -1.31 -5.39 15.67
N TRP A 133 -1.79 -6.56 15.26
CA TRP A 133 -1.23 -7.26 14.09
C TRP A 133 -1.48 -6.49 12.79
N SER A 134 -2.69 -5.98 12.58
CA SER A 134 -3.03 -5.22 11.38
C SER A 134 -2.32 -3.87 11.37
N SER A 135 -2.19 -3.21 12.53
CA SER A 135 -1.42 -1.97 12.68
C SER A 135 0.06 -2.19 12.40
N ALA A 136 0.67 -3.26 12.94
CA ALA A 136 2.07 -3.59 12.71
C ALA A 136 2.34 -3.83 11.20
N ALA A 137 1.47 -4.60 10.54
CA ALA A 137 1.56 -4.80 9.09
C ALA A 137 1.46 -3.48 8.32
N ALA A 138 0.49 -2.62 8.65
CA ALA A 138 0.31 -1.33 7.98
C ALA A 138 1.52 -0.38 8.15
N ILE A 139 2.06 -0.32 9.37
CA ILE A 139 3.16 0.59 9.73
C ILE A 139 4.50 0.12 9.14
N ILE A 140 4.82 -1.16 9.30
CA ILE A 140 6.16 -1.69 8.98
C ILE A 140 6.32 -1.92 7.46
N ILE A 141 5.25 -2.34 6.78
CA ILE A 141 5.29 -2.72 5.36
C ILE A 141 5.00 -1.53 4.45
N PHE A 142 4.06 -0.66 4.83
CA PHE A 142 3.50 0.32 3.90
C PHE A 142 3.79 1.77 4.25
N ARG A 143 3.57 2.19 5.51
CA ARG A 143 3.66 3.61 5.89
C ARG A 143 3.95 3.78 7.37
N ALA A 144 5.18 4.17 7.70
CA ALA A 144 5.59 4.43 9.09
C ALA A 144 4.80 5.57 9.77
N GLU A 145 4.33 6.57 9.02
CA GLU A 145 3.57 7.72 9.55
C GLU A 145 2.24 7.31 10.24
N LEU A 146 1.67 6.16 9.86
CA LEU A 146 0.47 5.62 10.50
C LEU A 146 0.70 5.25 11.97
N ALA A 147 1.96 5.11 12.39
CA ALA A 147 2.32 4.89 13.79
C ALA A 147 1.84 6.02 14.69
N ILE A 148 1.77 7.26 14.19
CA ILE A 148 1.27 8.39 14.97
C ILE A 148 -0.22 8.18 15.27
N LEU A 149 -1.04 7.96 14.23
CA LEU A 149 -2.48 7.81 14.40
C LEU A 149 -2.84 6.54 15.20
N LEU A 150 -2.31 5.38 14.80
CA LEU A 150 -2.62 4.10 15.45
C LEU A 150 -1.96 4.01 16.83
N GLY A 151 -0.81 4.64 17.02
CA GLY A 151 -0.16 4.78 18.31
C GLY A 151 -0.97 5.64 19.27
N LEU A 152 -1.60 6.72 18.81
CA LEU A 152 -2.51 7.52 19.64
C LEU A 152 -3.73 6.71 20.12
N PHE A 153 -4.34 5.90 19.25
CA PHE A 153 -5.42 4.99 19.67
C PHE A 153 -4.95 3.97 20.71
N LEU A 154 -3.75 3.42 20.53
CA LEU A 154 -3.15 2.49 21.48
C LEU A 154 -2.85 3.16 22.82
N LEU A 155 -2.27 4.37 22.82
CA LEU A 155 -2.00 5.15 24.01
C LEU A 155 -3.29 5.50 24.77
N PHE A 156 -4.35 5.84 24.05
CA PHE A 156 -5.66 6.11 24.64
C PHE A 156 -6.21 4.88 25.40
N ASP A 157 -6.04 3.67 24.86
CA ASP A 157 -6.49 2.44 25.53
C ASP A 157 -5.63 2.05 26.73
N ILE A 158 -4.32 2.34 26.70
CA ILE A 158 -3.42 2.18 27.85
C ILE A 158 -3.79 3.18 28.95
N ALA A 159 -4.01 4.45 28.59
CA ALA A 159 -4.42 5.50 29.52
C ALA A 159 -5.79 5.18 30.15
N SER A 160 -6.71 4.61 29.37
CA SER A 160 -8.01 4.14 29.83
C SER A 160 -7.97 2.83 30.63
N GLN A 161 -6.78 2.27 30.91
CA GLN A 161 -6.58 0.99 31.61
C GLN A 161 -7.30 -0.20 30.96
N LYS A 162 -7.62 -0.13 29.67
CA LYS A 162 -8.29 -1.22 28.93
C LYS A 162 -7.29 -2.27 28.43
N LEU A 163 -6.03 -1.88 28.26
CA LEU A 163 -4.95 -2.73 27.79
C LEU A 163 -3.73 -2.62 28.72
N SER A 164 -3.31 -3.74 29.29
CA SER A 164 -2.06 -3.81 30.05
C SER A 164 -0.84 -3.75 29.12
N VAL A 165 0.16 -2.97 29.53
CA VAL A 165 1.45 -2.81 28.82
C VAL A 165 2.14 -4.16 28.60
N GLN A 166 2.06 -5.08 29.57
CA GLN A 166 2.65 -6.42 29.41
C GLN A 166 1.98 -7.22 28.30
N ARG A 167 0.65 -7.15 28.20
CA ARG A 167 -0.11 -7.84 27.15
C ARG A 167 0.18 -7.22 25.78
N LEU A 168 0.35 -5.90 25.73
CA LEU A 168 0.77 -5.21 24.52
C LEU A 168 2.10 -5.75 24.01
N PHE A 169 3.15 -5.76 24.83
CA PHE A 169 4.47 -6.24 24.38
C PHE A 169 4.44 -7.70 23.94
N LYS A 170 3.69 -8.57 24.63
CA LYS A 170 3.51 -9.98 24.23
C LYS A 170 2.91 -10.16 22.84
N ILE A 171 2.11 -9.20 22.35
CA ILE A 171 1.46 -9.28 21.04
C ILE A 171 2.25 -8.47 19.99
N ALA A 172 2.71 -7.28 20.37
CA ALA A 172 3.39 -6.34 19.47
C ALA A 172 4.78 -6.81 19.07
N VAL A 173 5.56 -7.38 19.99
CA VAL A 173 6.92 -7.88 19.70
C VAL A 173 6.91 -8.99 18.64
N PRO A 174 6.14 -10.09 18.78
CA PRO A 174 6.13 -11.12 17.75
C PRO A 174 5.56 -10.62 16.42
N ALA A 175 4.52 -9.78 16.44
CA ALA A 175 3.98 -9.19 15.22
C ALA A 175 5.02 -8.30 14.51
N GLY A 176 5.72 -7.46 15.26
CA GLY A 176 6.76 -6.59 14.74
C GLY A 176 7.93 -7.37 14.14
N ILE A 177 8.45 -8.37 14.86
CA ILE A 177 9.53 -9.24 14.36
C ILE A 177 9.10 -9.95 13.08
N LEU A 178 7.90 -10.53 13.06
CA LEU A 178 7.40 -11.26 11.90
C LEU A 178 7.28 -10.37 10.66
N PHE A 179 6.62 -9.21 10.78
CA PHE A 179 6.43 -8.33 9.63
C PHE A 179 7.71 -7.65 9.18
N LEU A 180 8.62 -7.33 10.12
CA LEU A 180 9.94 -6.81 9.79
C LEU A 180 10.78 -7.86 9.06
N ALA A 181 10.80 -9.10 9.55
CA ALA A 181 11.49 -10.19 8.87
C ALA A 181 10.89 -10.44 7.48
N LEU A 182 9.56 -10.37 7.35
CA LEU A 182 8.87 -10.59 6.08
C LEU A 182 9.19 -9.50 5.05
N THR A 183 9.16 -8.21 5.44
CA THR A 183 9.53 -7.11 4.53
C THR A 183 11.00 -7.17 4.18
N VAL A 184 11.89 -7.34 5.15
CA VAL A 184 13.33 -7.42 4.87
C VAL A 184 13.65 -8.61 3.97
N ALA A 185 13.13 -9.80 4.25
CA ALA A 185 13.42 -10.98 3.44
C ALA A 185 12.87 -10.85 2.02
N THR A 186 11.60 -10.43 1.88
CA THR A 186 10.96 -10.30 0.56
C THR A 186 11.61 -9.18 -0.24
N ASP A 187 11.68 -7.99 0.34
CA ASP A 187 12.16 -6.80 -0.37
C ASP A 187 13.66 -6.89 -0.68
N SER A 188 14.47 -7.55 0.15
CA SER A 188 15.89 -7.74 -0.15
C SER A 188 16.14 -8.68 -1.33
N ILE A 189 15.23 -9.64 -1.58
CA ILE A 189 15.29 -10.52 -2.76
C ILE A 189 15.01 -9.70 -4.04
N PHE A 190 13.97 -8.87 -4.03
CA PHE A 190 13.61 -8.05 -5.21
C PHE A 190 14.63 -6.93 -5.47
N TRP A 191 15.15 -6.29 -4.42
CA TRP A 191 16.12 -5.21 -4.57
C TRP A 191 17.58 -5.68 -4.75
N GLY A 192 17.87 -6.97 -4.58
CA GLY A 192 19.22 -7.52 -4.69
C GLY A 192 20.22 -7.03 -3.62
N ARG A 193 19.73 -6.35 -2.57
CA ARG A 193 20.50 -5.86 -1.43
C ARG A 193 19.64 -5.87 -0.16
N LEU A 194 20.26 -5.93 1.01
CA LEU A 194 19.53 -5.87 2.29
C LEU A 194 18.82 -4.51 2.43
N VAL A 195 17.49 -4.50 2.36
CA VAL A 195 16.68 -3.27 2.36
C VAL A 195 15.47 -3.43 3.25
N TRP A 196 15.23 -2.41 4.07
CA TRP A 196 13.94 -2.16 4.69
C TRP A 196 13.36 -0.89 4.06
N PRO A 197 12.39 -1.02 3.12
CA PRO A 197 11.93 0.12 2.31
C PRO A 197 11.41 1.28 3.16
N GLU A 198 10.52 1.00 4.12
CA GLU A 198 9.96 2.03 4.99
C GLU A 198 10.99 2.64 5.94
N GLY A 199 12.01 1.87 6.35
CA GLY A 199 13.12 2.40 7.15
C GLY A 199 13.95 3.43 6.37
N GLU A 200 14.25 3.16 5.11
CA GLU A 200 14.94 4.11 4.22
C GLU A 200 14.08 5.35 3.93
N VAL A 201 12.77 5.17 3.70
CA VAL A 201 11.81 6.28 3.52
C VAL A 201 11.77 7.16 4.78
N PHE A 202 11.69 6.56 5.96
CA PHE A 202 11.66 7.29 7.23
C PHE A 202 12.97 8.04 7.48
N TYR A 203 14.11 7.40 7.24
CA TYR A 203 15.42 8.04 7.35
C TYR A 203 15.56 9.23 6.40
N PHE A 204 15.17 9.06 5.13
CA PHE A 204 15.22 10.12 4.13
C PHE A 204 14.31 11.32 4.46
N ASN A 205 13.08 11.04 4.90
CA ASN A 205 12.09 12.09 5.15
C ASN A 205 12.30 12.79 6.51
N THR A 206 12.67 12.06 7.56
CA THR A 206 12.73 12.60 8.92
C THR A 206 14.14 13.06 9.31
N ILE A 207 15.19 12.39 8.83
CA ILE A 207 16.57 12.70 9.23
C ILE A 207 17.26 13.56 8.18
N LEU A 208 17.09 13.28 6.88
CA LEU A 208 17.67 14.12 5.83
C LEU A 208 16.84 15.35 5.46
N ASN A 209 15.57 15.43 5.92
CA ASN A 209 14.65 16.54 5.65
C ASN A 209 14.52 16.90 4.15
N LYS A 210 14.72 15.91 3.26
CA LYS A 210 14.66 16.06 1.79
C LYS A 210 13.28 15.77 1.21
N SER A 211 12.23 16.02 1.99
CA SER A 211 10.85 15.82 1.56
C SER A 211 10.47 16.66 0.32
N SER A 212 11.22 17.72 0.01
CA SER A 212 11.05 18.57 -1.18
C SER A 212 11.56 17.96 -2.49
N GLU A 213 12.43 16.94 -2.46
CA GLU A 213 12.84 16.21 -3.67
C GLU A 213 11.73 15.25 -4.15
N TRP A 214 10.66 15.08 -3.36
CA TRP A 214 9.42 14.40 -3.78
C TRP A 214 8.64 15.28 -4.77
N GLY A 215 9.06 15.30 -6.03
CA GLY A 215 8.30 15.93 -7.11
C GLY A 215 9.10 16.67 -8.17
N VAL A 216 10.42 16.86 -7.98
CA VAL A 216 11.27 17.53 -8.98
C VAL A 216 11.43 16.73 -10.28
N SER A 217 11.09 15.44 -10.25
CA SER A 217 11.15 14.61 -11.46
C SER A 217 10.10 14.97 -12.51
N PHE A 218 8.98 15.66 -12.19
CA PHE A 218 8.00 15.99 -13.23
C PHE A 218 8.52 17.06 -14.19
N SER A 219 9.23 18.08 -13.69
CA SER A 219 9.90 19.07 -14.56
C SER A 219 11.09 18.48 -15.30
N ASP A 220 11.86 17.59 -14.66
CA ASP A 220 13.04 16.98 -15.28
C ASP A 220 12.68 15.95 -16.35
N ILE A 221 11.61 15.16 -16.15
CA ILE A 221 11.04 14.24 -17.14
C ILE A 221 10.49 15.00 -18.34
N ILE A 222 9.80 16.13 -18.13
CA ILE A 222 9.36 17.00 -19.25
C ILE A 222 10.58 17.57 -19.98
N SER A 223 11.63 18.00 -19.27
CA SER A 223 12.85 18.51 -19.90
C SER A 223 13.57 17.45 -20.74
N LEU A 224 13.62 16.20 -20.24
CA LEU A 224 14.22 15.05 -20.93
C LEU A 224 13.38 14.63 -22.14
N SER A 225 12.05 14.65 -22.03
CA SER A 225 11.13 14.36 -23.15
C SER A 225 11.23 15.42 -24.25
N PHE A 226 11.24 16.71 -23.88
CA PHE A 226 11.41 17.82 -24.83
C PHE A 226 12.80 17.81 -25.49
N LYS A 227 13.86 17.44 -24.76
CA LYS A 227 15.21 17.34 -25.32
C LYS A 227 15.33 16.17 -26.31
N LYS A 228 14.62 15.07 -26.08
CA LYS A 228 14.57 13.90 -26.98
C LYS A 228 13.78 14.20 -28.27
N GLU A 229 12.66 14.94 -28.17
CA GLU A 229 11.89 15.40 -29.34
C GLU A 229 12.67 16.42 -30.19
N ARG A 230 13.41 17.35 -29.56
CA ARG A 230 14.27 18.30 -30.28
C ARG A 230 15.41 17.62 -31.03
N LEU A 231 16.02 16.59 -30.43
CA LEU A 231 17.07 15.80 -31.08
C LEU A 231 16.53 15.01 -32.29
N PHE A 232 15.33 14.45 -32.20
CA PHE A 232 14.67 13.77 -33.32
C PHE A 232 14.29 14.72 -34.46
N SER A 233 13.83 15.94 -34.14
CA SER A 233 13.53 16.97 -35.14
C SER A 233 14.77 17.48 -35.87
N ILE A 234 15.92 17.60 -35.19
CA ILE A 234 17.17 18.02 -35.81
C ILE A 234 17.74 16.92 -36.70
N LEU A 235 17.66 15.64 -36.30
CA LEU A 235 18.17 14.52 -37.10
C LEU A 235 17.33 14.26 -38.37
N ASN A 236 16.02 14.45 -38.32
CA ASN A 236 15.15 14.34 -39.51
C ASN A 236 15.28 15.54 -40.49
N GLY A 237 15.84 16.68 -40.05
CA GLY A 237 16.11 17.83 -40.92
C GLY A 237 17.41 17.73 -41.72
N TYR A 238 18.29 16.77 -41.41
CA TYR A 238 19.56 16.57 -42.10
C TYR A 238 19.56 15.40 -43.10
N PHE A 239 18.45 14.65 -43.21
CA PHE A 239 18.29 13.50 -44.11
C PHE A 239 17.10 13.64 -45.08
N GLY A 240 16.63 14.87 -45.33
CA GLY A 240 15.62 15.20 -46.34
C GLY A 240 16.22 15.92 -47.53
#